data_AF-A0A947C4X6-F1
#
_entry.id   AF-A0A947C4X6-F1
#
_cell.length_a   1.000
_cell.length_b   1.000
_cell.length_c   1.000
_cell.angle_alpha   90.00
_cell.angle_beta   90.00
_cell.angle_gamma   90.00
#
_symmetry.space_group_name_H-M   'P 1'
#
loop_
_entity.id
_entity.type
_entity.pdbx_description
1 polymer ?
#
loop_
_entity_poly.entity_id
_entity_poly.type
_entity_poly.pdbx_seq_one_letter_code
_entity_poly.pdbx_strand_id
1 'polypeptide(L)'
;MSSAEISSSFGKPYRPAAIALANRVGRSLWKLGVGGKPITVRGVLSDARRRVGFDDFGDEGFLEPLDVLVDSINREARLNPVGRMIIRGRIVGVLTNKLVAHDTIKRHPEILDIEVESPIVVAGLARTGTTMLHRLIAQDRAIRSLASWRRSIPRPRSRKPGIRKTRALRRPRSLPEGSSTCRRGSSRSIPRSQTHPKKR
;
A
#
# COMPACT_ATOMS: atom_id res chain seq x y z
N MET A 1 -36.63 5.67 -15.25
CA MET A 1 -35.73 4.57 -14.82
C MET A 1 -35.65 4.63 -13.30
N SER A 2 -36.04 3.54 -12.63
CA SER A 2 -36.31 3.50 -11.19
C SER A 2 -35.03 3.61 -10.36
N SER A 3 -35.01 4.51 -9.37
CA SER A 3 -33.90 4.76 -8.43
C SER A 3 -33.61 3.62 -7.43
N ALA A 4 -34.04 2.38 -7.74
CA ALA A 4 -34.01 1.26 -6.80
C ALA A 4 -32.83 0.26 -7.00
N GLU A 5 -31.97 0.44 -8.00
CA GLU A 5 -30.93 -0.56 -8.33
C GLU A 5 -29.50 -0.24 -7.85
N ILE A 6 -29.28 0.83 -7.08
CA ILE A 6 -28.05 0.95 -6.29
C ILE A 6 -28.37 0.42 -4.90
N SER A 7 -28.18 -0.89 -4.70
CA SER A 7 -28.27 -1.54 -3.40
C SER A 7 -27.34 -0.85 -2.40
N SER A 8 -27.91 0.14 -1.72
CA SER A 8 -27.32 0.98 -0.68
C SER A 8 -27.88 0.57 0.68
N SER A 9 -28.12 -0.73 0.87
CA SER A 9 -28.52 -1.28 2.16
C SER A 9 -27.30 -1.40 3.07
N PHE A 10 -26.80 -0.25 3.54
CA PHE A 10 -25.79 -0.15 4.60
C PHE A 10 -26.40 -0.33 6.00
N GLY A 11 -27.72 -0.50 6.10
CA GLY A 11 -28.44 -0.61 7.37
C GLY A 11 -28.07 -1.87 8.18
N LYS A 12 -27.63 -2.95 7.52
CA LYS A 12 -27.25 -4.20 8.18
C LYS A 12 -26.10 -4.90 7.44
N PRO A 13 -24.85 -4.43 7.59
CA PRO A 13 -23.72 -5.05 6.93
C PRO A 13 -23.56 -6.49 7.41
N TYR A 14 -23.29 -7.42 6.48
CA TYR A 14 -23.00 -8.81 6.80
C TYR A 14 -21.83 -8.88 7.79
N ARG A 15 -22.03 -9.58 8.90
CA ARG A 15 -21.01 -9.83 9.92
C ARG A 15 -21.02 -11.32 10.23
N PRO A 16 -19.86 -12.01 10.16
CA PRO A 16 -19.76 -13.39 10.62
C PRO A 16 -20.34 -13.53 12.03
N ALA A 17 -21.04 -14.64 12.30
CA ALA A 17 -21.79 -14.84 13.54
C ALA A 17 -20.92 -14.64 14.80
N ALA A 18 -19.65 -15.06 14.76
CA ALA A 18 -18.68 -14.84 15.83
C ALA A 18 -18.43 -13.35 16.13
N ILE A 19 -18.29 -12.51 15.09
CA ILE A 19 -18.10 -11.06 15.24
C ILE A 19 -19.39 -10.39 15.71
N ALA A 20 -20.55 -10.86 15.26
CA ALA A 20 -21.84 -10.36 15.71
C ALA A 20 -22.06 -10.65 17.21
N LEU A 21 -21.73 -11.87 17.66
CA LEU A 21 -21.80 -12.27 19.06
C LEU A 21 -20.80 -11.48 19.92
N ALA A 22 -19.54 -11.39 19.52
CA ALA A 22 -18.52 -10.60 20.21
C ALA A 22 -18.94 -9.12 20.37
N ASN A 23 -19.56 -8.54 19.34
CA ASN A 23 -20.11 -7.19 19.42
C ASN A 23 -21.33 -7.08 20.34
N ARG A 24 -22.20 -8.10 20.38
CA ARG A 24 -23.38 -8.11 21.26
C ARG A 24 -22.96 -8.21 22.72
N VAL A 25 -22.08 -9.15 23.04
CA VAL A 25 -21.49 -9.32 24.38
C VAL A 25 -20.72 -8.07 24.78
N GLY A 26 -19.85 -7.55 23.90
CA GLY A 26 -19.08 -6.35 24.18
C GLY A 26 -19.93 -5.09 24.39
N ARG A 27 -21.08 -4.95 23.73
CA ARG A 27 -22.03 -3.85 24.00
C ARG A 27 -22.73 -4.00 25.34
N SER A 28 -23.13 -5.22 25.72
CA SER A 28 -23.75 -5.48 27.02
C SER A 28 -22.75 -5.22 28.15
N LEU A 29 -21.50 -5.68 27.98
CA LEU A 29 -20.41 -5.38 28.92
C LEU A 29 -20.12 -3.87 28.99
N TRP A 30 -20.18 -3.14 27.88
CA TRP A 30 -20.03 -1.68 27.86
C TRP A 30 -21.11 -0.96 28.65
N LYS A 31 -22.38 -1.35 28.48
CA LYS A 31 -23.49 -0.79 29.26
C LYS A 31 -23.35 -1.06 30.75
N LEU A 32 -22.71 -2.16 31.11
CA LEU A 32 -22.43 -2.55 32.49
C LEU A 32 -21.13 -1.94 33.04
N GLY A 33 -20.45 -1.05 32.30
CA GLY A 33 -19.19 -0.43 32.72
C GLY A 33 -17.95 -1.35 32.62
N VAL A 34 -18.12 -2.58 32.12
CA VAL A 34 -17.08 -3.62 31.94
C VAL A 34 -16.54 -3.64 30.50
N GLY A 35 -16.95 -2.70 29.65
CA GLY A 35 -16.52 -2.60 28.26
C GLY A 35 -15.44 -1.54 28.08
N GLY A 36 -14.20 -1.98 27.88
CA GLY A 36 -13.11 -1.29 27.18
C GLY A 36 -12.85 0.19 27.51
N LYS A 37 -11.71 0.50 28.12
CA LYS A 37 -11.25 1.89 28.29
C LYS A 37 -11.27 2.65 26.96
N PRO A 38 -11.65 3.95 26.94
CA PRO A 38 -11.55 4.78 25.74
C PRO A 38 -10.13 4.73 25.17
N ILE A 39 -9.98 4.97 23.86
CA ILE A 39 -8.64 5.11 23.29
C ILE A 39 -8.06 6.38 23.91
N THR A 40 -6.89 6.28 24.53
CA THR A 40 -6.18 7.42 25.10
C THR A 40 -4.84 7.56 24.43
N VAL A 41 -4.38 8.79 24.21
CA VAL A 41 -3.08 9.11 23.61
C VAL A 41 -1.95 8.41 24.40
N ARG A 42 -1.92 8.60 25.73
CA ARG A 42 -0.97 7.90 26.61
C ARG A 42 -1.03 6.37 26.48
N GLY A 43 -2.23 5.82 26.33
CA GLY A 43 -2.44 4.38 26.15
C GLY A 43 -1.84 3.84 24.85
N VAL A 44 -2.02 4.53 23.73
CA VAL A 44 -1.45 4.09 22.45
C VAL A 44 0.05 4.34 22.35
N LEU A 45 0.56 5.41 22.96
CA LEU A 45 2.01 5.67 23.04
C LEU A 45 2.71 4.60 23.87
N SER A 46 2.20 4.29 25.06
CA SER A 46 2.75 3.23 25.92
C SER A 46 2.69 1.85 25.25
N ASP A 47 1.60 1.51 24.55
CA ASP A 47 1.50 0.28 23.77
C ASP A 47 2.55 0.21 22.65
N ALA A 48 2.79 1.32 21.95
CA ALA A 48 3.81 1.39 20.91
C ALA A 48 5.22 1.19 21.49
N ARG A 49 5.55 1.88 22.60
CA ARG A 49 6.83 1.72 23.30
C ARG A 49 7.07 0.28 23.73
N ARG A 50 6.08 -0.37 24.35
CA ARG A 50 6.22 -1.78 24.77
C ARG A 50 6.44 -2.75 23.61
N ARG A 51 5.94 -2.46 22.40
CA ARG A 51 6.08 -3.36 21.25
C ARG A 51 7.50 -3.43 20.70
N VAL A 52 8.26 -2.35 20.79
CA VAL A 52 9.60 -2.25 20.18
C VAL A 52 10.72 -1.97 21.17
N GLY A 53 10.40 -1.54 22.39
CA GLY A 53 11.38 -1.21 23.43
C GLY A 53 12.04 0.16 23.26
N PHE A 54 11.63 0.95 22.26
CA PHE A 54 12.10 2.33 22.06
C PHE A 54 11.09 3.31 22.66
N ASP A 55 11.58 4.40 23.22
CA ASP A 55 10.78 5.43 23.88
C ASP A 55 10.77 6.78 23.16
N ASP A 56 11.75 7.00 22.28
CA ASP A 56 11.98 8.26 21.57
C ASP A 56 11.34 8.32 20.18
N PHE A 57 10.35 9.22 20.05
CA PHE A 57 9.61 9.50 18.82
C PHE A 57 10.24 10.59 17.93
N GLY A 58 11.29 11.27 18.40
CA GLY A 58 11.87 12.44 17.76
C GLY A 58 10.94 13.64 17.87
N ASP A 59 10.70 14.31 16.73
CA ASP A 59 9.73 15.40 16.65
C ASP A 59 8.33 14.95 17.15
N GLU A 60 7.84 15.67 18.17
CA GLU A 60 6.58 15.45 18.87
C GLU A 60 5.42 16.29 18.30
N GLY A 61 5.61 17.02 17.19
CA GLY A 61 4.54 17.75 16.50
C GLY A 61 3.35 16.90 16.06
N PHE A 62 3.48 15.57 16.06
CA PHE A 62 2.38 14.64 15.79
C PHE A 62 1.43 14.43 16.99
N LEU A 63 1.78 14.87 18.20
CA LEU A 63 0.98 14.64 19.41
C LEU A 63 -0.35 15.41 19.36
N GLU A 64 -0.33 16.66 18.91
CA GLU A 64 -1.53 17.48 18.73
C GLU A 64 -2.54 16.83 17.74
N PRO A 65 -2.18 16.52 16.48
CA PRO A 65 -3.11 15.89 15.56
C PRO A 65 -3.53 14.48 16.01
N LEU A 66 -2.69 13.78 16.80
CA LEU A 66 -3.07 12.51 17.41
C LEU A 66 -4.15 12.70 18.49
N ASP A 67 -4.07 13.74 19.30
CA ASP A 67 -5.09 14.05 20.31
C ASP A 67 -6.44 14.36 19.65
N VAL A 68 -6.44 15.22 18.63
CA VAL A 68 -7.64 15.53 17.82
C VAL A 68 -8.23 14.26 17.20
N LEU A 69 -7.39 13.39 16.62
CA LEU A 69 -7.84 12.12 16.04
C LEU A 69 -8.48 11.21 17.10
N VAL A 70 -7.86 11.09 18.28
CA VAL A 70 -8.38 10.25 19.37
C VAL A 70 -9.69 10.81 19.91
N ASP A 71 -9.82 12.13 20.05
CA ASP A 71 -11.07 12.77 20.48
C ASP A 71 -12.22 12.50 19.50
N SER A 72 -12.02 12.76 18.21
CA SER A 72 -13.04 12.48 17.16
C SER A 72 -13.41 11.00 17.11
N ILE A 73 -12.43 10.08 17.22
CA ILE A 73 -12.71 8.63 17.28
C ILE A 73 -13.59 8.26 18.49
N ASN A 74 -13.35 8.87 19.65
CA ASN A 74 -14.10 8.56 20.86
C ASN A 74 -15.50 9.18 20.85
N ARG A 75 -15.66 10.40 20.30
CA ARG A 75 -16.92 11.17 20.33
C ARG A 75 -17.84 10.90 19.15
N GLU A 76 -17.28 10.79 17.94
CA GLU A 76 -18.06 10.86 16.69
C GLU A 76 -18.17 9.50 15.98
N ALA A 77 -17.12 8.68 16.04
CA ALA A 77 -17.03 7.49 15.18
C ALA A 77 -17.99 6.34 15.55
N ARG A 78 -18.69 6.42 16.70
CA ARG A 78 -19.70 5.43 17.17
C ARG A 78 -19.25 3.97 17.00
N LEU A 79 -18.00 3.68 17.37
CA LEU A 79 -17.37 2.38 17.12
C LEU A 79 -17.96 1.27 17.99
N ASN A 80 -18.14 0.10 17.39
CA ASN A 80 -18.36 -1.14 18.14
C ASN A 80 -17.03 -1.63 18.78
N PRO A 81 -17.09 -2.54 19.76
CA PRO A 81 -15.89 -3.03 20.47
C PRO A 81 -14.80 -3.57 19.54
N VAL A 82 -15.17 -4.33 18.51
CA VAL A 82 -14.22 -4.88 17.53
C VAL A 82 -13.59 -3.76 16.69
N GLY A 83 -14.38 -2.78 16.24
CA GLY A 83 -13.90 -1.61 15.51
C GLY A 83 -12.91 -0.78 16.31
N ARG A 84 -13.17 -0.60 17.62
CA ARG A 84 -12.24 0.07 18.54
C ARG A 84 -10.91 -0.68 18.66
N MET A 85 -10.94 -2.01 18.76
CA MET A 85 -9.72 -2.83 18.77
C MET A 85 -8.91 -2.65 17.47
N ILE A 86 -9.57 -2.71 16.31
CA ILE A 86 -8.92 -2.56 15.01
C ILE A 86 -8.27 -1.18 14.87
N ILE A 87 -8.99 -0.11 15.20
CA ILE A 87 -8.49 1.26 15.09
C ILE A 87 -7.34 1.51 16.07
N ARG A 88 -7.47 1.06 17.33
CA ARG A 88 -6.37 1.13 18.30
C ARG A 88 -5.13 0.40 17.76
N GLY A 89 -5.30 -0.82 17.23
CA GLY A 89 -4.20 -1.58 16.64
C GLY A 89 -3.51 -0.86 15.48
N ARG A 90 -4.28 -0.14 14.65
CA ARG A 90 -3.77 0.66 13.53
C ARG A 90 -2.97 1.87 14.02
N ILE A 91 -3.48 2.62 15.00
CA ILE A 91 -2.78 3.77 15.60
C ILE A 91 -1.45 3.30 16.21
N VAL A 92 -1.50 2.25 17.06
CA VAL A 92 -0.30 1.68 17.67
C VAL A 92 0.69 1.20 16.60
N GLY A 93 0.23 0.58 15.51
CA GLY A 93 1.09 0.17 14.40
C GLY A 93 1.82 1.33 13.72
N VAL A 94 1.14 2.45 13.46
CA VAL A 94 1.77 3.64 12.88
C VAL A 94 2.79 4.25 13.85
N LEU A 95 2.46 4.37 15.13
CA LEU A 95 3.38 4.85 16.17
C LEU A 95 4.60 3.94 16.32
N THR A 96 4.40 2.63 16.26
CA THR A 96 5.48 1.63 16.27
C THR A 96 6.42 1.86 15.08
N ASN A 97 5.87 2.12 13.89
CA ASN A 97 6.69 2.38 12.70
C ASN A 97 7.49 3.69 12.82
N LYS A 98 6.91 4.72 13.44
CA LYS A 98 7.64 5.98 13.72
C LYS A 98 8.81 5.74 14.68
N LEU A 99 8.60 5.00 15.78
CA LEU A 99 9.68 4.62 16.70
C LEU A 99 10.80 3.87 15.98
N VAL A 100 10.46 2.85 15.19
CA VAL A 100 11.46 2.06 14.44
C VAL A 100 12.19 2.91 13.41
N ALA A 101 11.50 3.80 12.71
CA ALA A 101 12.12 4.68 11.72
C ALA A 101 13.09 5.67 12.38
N HIS A 102 12.67 6.32 13.47
CA HIS A 102 13.50 7.27 14.20
C HIS A 102 14.74 6.60 14.79
N ASP A 103 14.56 5.46 15.46
CA ASP A 103 15.65 4.65 15.99
C ASP A 103 16.60 4.15 14.88
N THR A 104 16.07 3.81 13.70
CA THR A 104 16.91 3.45 12.54
C THR A 104 17.76 4.63 12.08
N ILE A 105 17.18 5.83 11.95
CA ILE A 105 17.90 7.05 11.56
C ILE A 105 18.98 7.39 12.58
N LYS A 106 18.70 7.24 13.88
CA LYS A 106 19.69 7.43 14.94
C LYS A 106 20.88 6.49 14.83
N ARG A 107 20.65 5.22 14.51
CA ARG A 107 21.74 4.23 14.33
C ARG A 107 22.47 4.39 12.99
N HIS A 108 21.82 5.00 12.01
CA HIS A 108 22.32 5.15 10.64
C HIS A 108 22.11 6.60 10.17
N PRO A 109 22.85 7.58 10.74
CA PRO A 109 22.70 8.98 10.38
C PRO A 109 22.96 9.26 8.89
N GLU A 110 23.77 8.41 8.23
CA GLU A 110 24.06 8.46 6.80
C GLU A 110 22.80 8.38 5.90
N ILE A 111 21.66 7.93 6.46
CA ILE A 111 20.38 7.91 5.75
C ILE A 111 19.93 9.33 5.40
N LEU A 112 20.23 10.32 6.25
CA LEU A 112 19.82 11.71 6.05
C LEU A 112 20.60 12.39 4.93
N ASP A 113 21.77 11.86 4.57
CA ASP A 113 22.62 12.37 3.49
C ASP A 113 22.23 11.81 2.12
N ILE A 114 21.30 10.85 2.06
CA ILE A 114 20.85 10.24 0.80
C ILE A 114 19.93 11.21 0.06
N GLU A 115 20.41 11.76 -1.05
CA GLU A 115 19.59 12.59 -1.93
C GLU A 115 18.52 11.77 -2.66
N VAL A 116 17.28 12.27 -2.67
CA VAL A 116 16.15 11.66 -3.39
C VAL A 116 15.93 12.44 -4.67
N GLU A 117 16.69 12.10 -5.70
CA GLU A 117 16.59 12.73 -7.01
C GLU A 117 15.29 12.34 -7.75
N SER A 118 14.60 13.33 -8.30
CA SER A 118 13.46 13.16 -9.21
C SER A 118 12.35 12.20 -8.72
N PRO A 119 11.72 12.44 -7.56
CA PRO A 119 10.65 11.58 -7.06
C PRO A 119 9.39 11.67 -7.92
N ILE A 120 8.86 10.53 -8.35
CA ILE A 120 7.57 10.44 -9.03
C ILE A 120 6.47 10.25 -7.98
N VAL A 121 5.58 11.22 -7.85
CA VAL A 121 4.43 11.18 -6.94
C VAL A 121 3.14 10.97 -7.73
N VAL A 122 2.45 9.87 -7.47
CA VAL A 122 1.12 9.59 -8.05
C VAL A 122 0.04 10.05 -7.08
N ALA A 123 -0.69 11.10 -7.44
CA ALA A 123 -1.82 11.62 -6.67
C ALA A 123 -3.10 11.62 -7.50
N GLY A 124 -4.25 11.46 -6.84
CA GLY A 124 -5.57 11.44 -7.48
C GLY A 124 -6.64 10.87 -6.55
N LEU A 125 -7.91 11.07 -6.92
CA LEU A 125 -9.03 10.55 -6.14
C LEU A 125 -9.01 9.02 -6.07
N ALA A 126 -9.66 8.47 -5.04
CA ALA A 126 -9.90 7.05 -4.99
C ALA A 126 -10.65 6.60 -6.26
N ARG A 127 -10.24 5.45 -6.83
CA ARG A 127 -10.86 4.82 -8.01
C ARG A 127 -10.59 5.47 -9.37
N THR A 128 -9.61 6.38 -9.51
CA THR A 128 -9.20 6.95 -10.82
C THR A 128 -8.05 6.20 -11.51
N GLY A 129 -7.82 4.93 -11.16
CA GLY A 129 -6.76 4.13 -11.77
C GLY A 129 -5.34 4.40 -11.24
N THR A 130 -5.16 5.25 -10.23
CA THR A 130 -3.85 5.53 -9.59
C THR A 130 -3.10 4.26 -9.15
N THR A 131 -3.82 3.24 -8.68
CA THR A 131 -3.22 1.93 -8.32
C THR A 131 -2.66 1.19 -9.54
N MET A 132 -3.35 1.23 -10.69
CA MET A 132 -2.87 0.62 -11.93
C MET A 132 -1.63 1.36 -12.43
N LEU A 133 -1.70 2.69 -12.47
CA LEU A 133 -0.58 3.55 -12.86
C LEU A 133 0.67 3.29 -11.99
N HIS A 134 0.52 3.32 -10.66
CA HIS A 134 1.63 3.05 -9.74
C HIS A 134 2.25 1.66 -9.98
N ARG A 135 1.44 0.64 -10.29
CA ARG A 135 1.94 -0.71 -10.57
C ARG A 135 2.69 -0.82 -11.90
N LEU A 136 2.26 -0.07 -12.91
CA LEU A 136 2.91 -0.02 -14.22
C LEU A 136 4.28 0.64 -14.10
N ILE A 137 4.35 1.82 -13.48
CA ILE A 137 5.61 2.53 -13.24
C ILE A 137 6.58 1.66 -12.41
N ALA A 138 6.07 0.95 -11.40
CA ALA A 138 6.87 0.06 -10.57
C ALA A 138 7.47 -1.18 -11.29
N GLN A 139 7.11 -1.45 -12.55
CA GLN A 139 7.74 -2.52 -13.33
C GLN A 139 9.13 -2.13 -13.84
N ASP A 140 9.41 -0.84 -13.99
CA ASP A 140 10.72 -0.36 -14.39
C ASP A 140 11.78 -0.76 -13.35
N ARG A 141 12.95 -1.21 -13.83
CA ARG A 141 14.09 -1.57 -12.99
C ARG A 141 14.86 -0.35 -12.48
N ALA A 142 14.79 0.77 -13.19
CA ALA A 142 15.40 2.03 -12.78
C ALA A 142 14.64 2.69 -11.63
N ILE A 143 13.35 2.34 -11.44
CA ILE A 143 12.49 2.96 -10.43
C ILE A 143 12.42 2.12 -9.16
N ARG A 144 12.65 2.76 -8.02
CA ARG A 144 12.46 2.15 -6.70
C ARG A 144 11.09 2.50 -6.13
N SER A 145 10.15 1.55 -6.23
CA SER A 145 8.82 1.68 -5.60
C SER A 145 8.81 1.25 -4.12
N LEU A 146 7.94 1.88 -3.32
CA LEU A 146 7.74 1.51 -1.92
C LEU A 146 6.94 0.21 -1.81
N ALA A 147 7.62 -0.88 -1.45
CA ALA A 147 6.95 -2.14 -1.20
C ALA A 147 6.08 -2.08 0.07
N SER A 148 4.92 -2.73 0.04
CA SER A 148 3.95 -2.74 1.16
C SER A 148 4.53 -3.23 2.49
N TRP A 149 5.47 -4.18 2.44
CA TRP A 149 6.17 -4.67 3.63
C TRP A 149 7.12 -3.62 4.22
N ARG A 150 7.79 -2.80 3.38
CA ARG A 150 8.67 -1.70 3.85
C ARG A 150 7.87 -0.62 4.57
N ARG A 151 6.64 -0.36 4.10
CA ARG A 151 5.69 0.53 4.78
C ARG A 151 5.35 0.03 6.19
N SER A 152 5.28 -1.28 6.36
CA SER A 152 4.84 -1.91 7.60
C SER A 152 6.00 -2.15 8.57
N ILE A 153 7.23 -2.28 8.06
CA ILE A 153 8.46 -2.49 8.84
C ILE A 153 9.56 -1.64 8.19
N PRO A 154 9.79 -0.40 8.68
CA PRO A 154 10.76 0.52 8.09
C PRO A 154 12.18 0.18 8.60
N ARG A 155 12.73 -0.95 8.17
CA ARG A 155 14.12 -1.34 8.48
C ARG A 155 14.98 -1.41 7.21
N PRO A 156 16.27 -1.06 7.29
CA PRO A 156 17.21 -1.27 6.19
C PRO A 156 17.24 -2.76 5.84
N ARG A 157 17.25 -3.08 4.55
CA ARG A 157 17.41 -4.47 4.13
C ARG A 157 18.89 -4.78 4.15
N SER A 158 19.33 -5.85 4.82
CA SER A 158 20.65 -6.40 4.55
C SER A 158 20.65 -6.88 3.09
N ARG A 159 21.50 -6.29 2.25
CA ARG A 159 21.53 -6.58 0.82
C ARG A 159 22.15 -7.95 0.59
N LYS A 160 21.37 -9.03 0.73
CA LYS A 160 21.73 -10.30 0.09
C LYS A 160 21.43 -10.19 -1.41
N PRO A 161 22.41 -10.42 -2.31
CA PRO A 161 22.13 -10.53 -3.74
C PRO A 161 21.26 -11.77 -3.94
N GLY A 162 20.02 -11.62 -4.38
CA GLY A 162 19.08 -12.74 -4.40
C GLY A 162 17.79 -12.47 -5.15
N ILE A 163 17.83 -12.82 -6.44
CA ILE A 163 16.74 -13.35 -7.28
C ILE A 163 15.37 -12.70 -7.04
N ARG A 164 15.01 -11.72 -7.89
CA ARG A 164 13.60 -11.45 -8.16
C ARG A 164 13.02 -12.75 -8.70
N LYS A 165 12.13 -13.41 -7.96
CA LYS A 165 11.18 -14.34 -8.58
C LYS A 165 10.32 -13.48 -9.50
N THR A 166 10.75 -13.31 -10.75
CA THR A 166 9.84 -13.00 -11.84
C THR A 166 8.81 -14.10 -11.79
N ARG A 167 7.64 -13.78 -11.22
CA ARG A 167 6.42 -14.50 -11.58
C ARG A 167 6.25 -14.15 -13.04
N ALA A 168 6.92 -14.90 -13.91
CA ALA A 168 6.72 -14.81 -15.33
C ALA A 168 5.22 -14.90 -15.49
N LEU A 169 4.59 -13.82 -16.00
CA LEU A 169 3.37 -14.03 -16.75
C LEU A 169 3.74 -15.16 -17.69
N ARG A 170 3.14 -16.32 -17.46
CA ARG A 170 3.32 -17.52 -18.25
C ARG A 170 3.03 -17.04 -19.67
N ARG A 171 4.08 -16.78 -20.47
CA ARG A 171 3.90 -16.47 -21.88
C ARG A 171 3.00 -17.58 -22.40
N PRO A 172 1.86 -17.29 -23.06
CA PRO A 172 1.10 -18.34 -23.69
C PRO A 172 2.09 -19.15 -24.51
N ARG A 173 2.11 -20.46 -24.25
CA ARG A 173 2.96 -21.45 -24.90
C ARG A 173 2.90 -21.12 -26.39
N SER A 174 4.02 -20.75 -26.99
CA SER A 174 4.13 -20.51 -28.43
C SER A 174 3.45 -21.69 -29.14
N LEU A 175 2.50 -21.36 -30.02
CA LEU A 175 1.89 -22.35 -30.90
C LEU A 175 3.01 -23.10 -31.64
N PRO A 176 2.93 -24.43 -31.77
CA PRO A 176 3.97 -25.19 -32.45
C PRO A 176 4.11 -24.68 -33.88
N GLU A 177 5.35 -24.41 -34.29
CA GLU A 177 5.71 -24.17 -35.68
C GLU A 177 5.35 -25.42 -36.49
N GLY A 178 4.18 -25.37 -37.13
CA GLY A 178 3.74 -26.33 -38.13
C GLY A 178 4.13 -25.80 -39.50
N SER A 179 5.14 -26.44 -40.08
CA SER A 179 5.59 -26.28 -41.46
C SER A 179 4.44 -26.36 -42.47
N SER A 180 4.19 -25.28 -43.21
CA SER A 180 3.51 -25.35 -44.50
C SER A 180 4.42 -24.74 -45.57
N THR A 181 4.92 -25.64 -46.41
CA THR A 181 5.68 -25.42 -47.63
C THR A 181 5.09 -24.32 -48.51
N CYS A 182 5.85 -23.25 -48.76
CA CYS A 182 5.62 -22.39 -49.91
C CYS A 182 6.81 -22.55 -50.86
N ARG A 183 6.54 -23.17 -52.02
CA ARG A 183 7.53 -23.54 -53.04
C ARG A 183 8.28 -22.31 -53.55
N ARG A 184 9.60 -22.45 -53.67
CA ARG A 184 10.48 -21.57 -54.45
C ARG A 184 10.06 -21.60 -55.92
N GLY A 185 9.56 -20.47 -56.43
CA GLY A 185 9.44 -20.17 -57.85
C GLY A 185 10.46 -19.09 -58.25
N SER A 186 11.55 -19.54 -58.87
CA SER A 186 12.29 -18.89 -59.98
C SER A 186 12.30 -17.34 -60.07
N SER A 187 13.49 -16.78 -59.78
CA SER A 187 14.21 -15.72 -60.52
C SER A 187 13.44 -14.86 -61.54
N ARG A 188 13.40 -13.53 -61.28
CA ARG A 188 13.64 -12.49 -62.30
C ARG A 188 14.19 -11.22 -61.64
N SER A 189 15.31 -10.78 -62.18
CA SER A 189 16.09 -9.58 -61.87
C SER A 189 15.31 -8.28 -62.08
N ILE A 190 15.42 -7.33 -61.15
CA ILE A 190 14.97 -5.94 -61.33
C ILE A 190 16.22 -5.05 -61.46
N PRO A 191 16.37 -4.26 -62.54
CA PRO A 191 17.56 -3.44 -62.77
C PRO A 191 17.54 -2.15 -61.95
N ARG A 192 18.73 -1.73 -61.51
CA ARG A 192 19.00 -0.38 -60.99
C ARG A 192 19.10 0.62 -62.16
N SER A 193 18.33 1.69 -62.13
CA SER A 193 18.56 2.93 -62.90
C SER A 193 18.53 4.09 -61.89
N GLN A 194 19.70 4.60 -61.48
CA GLN A 194 20.46 5.72 -62.06
C GLN A 194 19.89 7.11 -61.72
N THR A 195 20.83 7.98 -61.39
CA THR A 195 20.79 9.30 -60.76
C THR A 195 20.67 10.46 -61.74
N HIS A 196 20.36 11.65 -61.17
CA HIS A 196 20.62 13.05 -61.62
C HIS A 196 19.50 13.82 -62.37
N PRO A 197 19.55 15.18 -62.46
CA PRO A 197 19.62 16.20 -61.39
C PRO A 197 18.69 17.44 -61.62
N LYS A 198 18.66 18.36 -60.63
CA LYS A 198 18.22 19.79 -60.57
C LYS A 198 17.61 20.52 -61.80
N LYS A 199 16.61 21.37 -61.52
CA LYS A 199 16.51 22.86 -61.72
C LYS A 199 15.05 23.28 -61.42
N ARG A 200 14.68 24.45 -60.91
CA ARG A 200 15.33 25.76 -60.77
C ARG A 200 14.69 26.50 -59.59
#